data_AF-A0A1W9V9A2-F1
#
_entry.id   AF-A0A1W9V9A2-F1
#
_cell.length_a   1.000
_cell.length_b   1.000
_cell.length_c   1.000
_cell.angle_alpha   90.00
_cell.angle_beta   90.00
_cell.angle_gamma   90.00
#
_symmetry.space_group_name_H-M   'P 1'
#
loop_
_entity.id
_entity.type
_entity.pdbx_description
1 polymer ?
#
loop_
_entity_poly.entity_id
_entity_poly.type
_entity_poly.pdbx_seq_one_letter_code
_entity_poly.pdbx_strand_id
1 'polypeptide(L)'
;MSVDIFDKCRGDGGYFGKYRAAGAKIRYFKHNNMDDLEQVLQSVNKTREGGVMILIEGVYGMTGDLADLPGICDLKEKYNARLFIDDAHGIGVMGEHGRGSGDFFAVQDRIDIYFGTFAKAFASIGGYCAADQEIIDWIAYNSRTQVFAKSLPMVYVKALM
;
A
#
# COMPACT_ATOMS: atom_id res chain seq x y z
N MET A 1 7.74 -4.55 19.14
CA MET A 1 6.46 -4.04 18.59
C MET A 1 6.67 -3.54 17.14
N SER A 2 5.76 -3.83 16.21
CA SER A 2 5.84 -3.35 14.81
C SER A 2 5.54 -1.86 14.70
N VAL A 3 5.95 -1.26 13.57
CA VAL A 3 5.75 0.17 13.30
C VAL A 3 5.19 0.38 11.89
N ASP A 4 4.10 1.13 11.81
CA ASP A 4 3.44 1.52 10.56
C ASP A 4 3.76 3.00 10.29
N ILE A 5 4.32 3.29 9.11
CA ILE A 5 4.74 4.64 8.68
C ILE A 5 3.86 5.09 7.52
N PHE A 6 3.20 6.23 7.68
CA PHE A 6 2.24 6.77 6.70
C PHE A 6 2.71 8.09 6.09
N ASP A 7 2.40 8.27 4.80
CA ASP A 7 2.46 9.57 4.14
C ASP A 7 1.33 10.49 4.64
N LYS A 8 1.65 11.77 4.89
CA LYS A 8 0.69 12.79 5.36
C LYS A 8 0.16 13.69 4.23
N CYS A 9 -0.45 13.14 3.19
CA CYS A 9 -1.18 13.91 2.18
C CYS A 9 -2.35 14.70 2.82
N ARG A 10 -2.57 15.96 2.41
CA ARG A 10 -3.43 16.96 3.10
C ARG A 10 -4.87 16.47 3.33
N GLY A 11 -5.42 16.76 4.52
CA GLY A 11 -6.86 16.69 4.81
C GLY A 11 -7.33 15.37 5.40
N ASP A 12 -6.52 14.33 5.26
CA ASP A 12 -6.90 13.00 5.65
C ASP A 12 -6.07 12.68 6.89
N GLY A 13 -6.71 12.33 7.99
CA GLY A 13 -6.04 11.53 9.01
C GLY A 13 -5.74 10.12 8.48
N GLY A 14 -5.27 10.02 7.22
CA GLY A 14 -5.20 8.89 6.29
C GLY A 14 -6.50 8.11 6.22
N TYR A 15 -6.88 7.60 5.04
CA TYR A 15 -7.70 6.38 5.02
C TYR A 15 -7.10 5.31 5.96
N PHE A 16 -5.78 5.31 6.14
CA PHE A 16 -5.06 4.47 7.08
C PHE A 16 -4.81 5.00 8.51
N GLY A 17 -4.86 6.30 8.79
CA GLY A 17 -4.46 6.80 10.14
C GLY A 17 -5.45 6.41 11.26
N LYS A 18 -6.58 5.78 10.90
CA LYS A 18 -7.51 5.10 11.81
C LYS A 18 -7.30 3.58 11.91
N TYR A 19 -6.60 2.96 10.96
CA TYR A 19 -6.39 1.52 10.88
C TYR A 19 -4.92 1.19 11.10
N ARG A 20 -4.63 0.66 12.30
CA ARG A 20 -3.32 0.10 12.65
C ARG A 20 -3.44 -1.40 12.73
N ALA A 21 -2.37 -2.12 12.41
CA ALA A 21 -2.25 -3.48 12.90
C ALA A 21 -2.39 -3.45 14.44
N ALA A 22 -3.13 -4.40 15.02
CA ALA A 22 -3.42 -4.39 16.46
C ALA A 22 -2.10 -4.34 17.26
N GLY A 23 -1.86 -3.22 17.95
CA GLY A 23 -0.65 -3.01 18.73
C GLY A 23 0.55 -2.41 17.99
N ALA A 24 0.45 -2.05 16.71
CA ALA A 24 1.52 -1.35 16.00
C ALA A 24 1.65 0.12 16.44
N LYS A 25 2.88 0.63 16.50
CA LYS A 25 3.15 2.07 16.69
C LYS A 25 2.98 2.78 15.35
N ILE A 26 2.29 3.92 15.36
CA ILE A 26 2.10 4.72 14.14
C ILE A 26 3.16 5.83 14.09
N ARG A 27 3.71 6.07 12.91
CA ARG A 27 4.52 7.24 12.56
C ARG A 27 4.01 7.84 11.25
N TYR A 28 4.33 9.10 11.03
CA TYR A 28 4.00 9.81 9.81
C TYR A 28 5.26 10.49 9.30
N PHE A 29 5.37 10.64 7.99
CA PHE A 29 6.31 11.55 7.35
C PHE A 29 5.55 12.59 6.53
N LYS A 30 6.19 13.72 6.25
CA LYS A 30 5.63 14.77 5.40
C LYS A 30 5.34 14.23 4.00
N HIS A 31 4.21 14.66 3.46
CA HIS A 31 3.76 14.22 2.14
C HIS A 31 4.85 14.30 1.09
N ASN A 32 5.10 13.16 0.43
CA ASN A 32 6.05 12.99 -0.68
C ASN A 32 7.45 13.56 -0.37
N ASN A 33 7.87 13.53 0.90
CA ASN A 33 9.17 14.07 1.33
C ASN A 33 10.11 12.94 1.77
N MET A 34 11.07 12.61 0.91
CA MET A 34 12.00 11.51 1.11
C MET A 34 12.98 11.74 2.27
N ASP A 35 13.41 12.99 2.52
CA ASP A 35 14.28 13.31 3.65
C ASP A 35 13.57 13.07 4.99
N ASP A 36 12.30 13.48 5.09
CA ASP A 36 11.47 13.29 6.28
C ASP A 36 11.16 11.79 6.49
N LEU A 37 10.87 11.05 5.42
CA LEU A 37 10.71 9.60 5.46
C LEU A 37 11.98 8.92 5.98
N GLU A 38 13.15 9.28 5.45
CA GLU A 38 14.43 8.74 5.90
C GLU A 38 14.68 9.05 7.39
N GLN A 39 14.42 10.28 7.83
CA GLN A 39 14.55 10.65 9.25
C GLN A 39 13.64 9.81 10.16
N VAL A 40 12.39 9.58 9.74
CA VAL A 40 11.45 8.72 10.48
C VAL A 40 11.95 7.28 10.51
N LEU A 41 12.40 6.73 9.38
CA LEU A 41 12.95 5.38 9.28
C LEU A 41 14.18 5.21 10.17
N GLN A 42 15.11 6.17 10.17
CA GLN A 42 16.28 6.15 11.05
C GLN A 42 15.90 6.14 12.53
N SER A 43 14.91 6.96 12.93
CA SER A 43 14.40 7.02 14.30
C SER A 43 13.74 5.70 14.72
N VAL A 44 12.91 5.14 13.85
CA VAL A 44 12.22 3.86 14.08
C VAL A 44 13.22 2.72 14.14
N ASN A 45 14.20 2.66 13.24
CA ASN A 45 15.18 1.59 13.18
C ASN A 45 16.05 1.49 14.45
N LYS A 46 16.26 2.61 15.15
CA LYS A 46 16.96 2.63 16.45
C LYS A 46 16.18 1.99 17.60
N THR A 47 14.84 1.95 17.51
CA THR A 47 13.96 1.60 18.63
C THR A 47 12.99 0.46 18.35
N ARG A 48 12.89 0.01 17.10
CA ARG A 48 11.98 -1.07 16.70
C ARG A 48 12.49 -2.41 17.21
N GLU A 49 11.54 -3.26 17.57
CA GLU A 49 11.79 -4.69 17.88
C GLU A 49 11.06 -5.60 16.88
N GLY A 50 10.27 -5.03 15.97
CA GLY A 50 9.47 -5.77 14.99
C GLY A 50 9.57 -5.14 13.60
N GLY A 51 8.75 -5.66 12.69
CA GLY A 51 8.70 -5.19 11.30
C GLY A 51 8.30 -3.72 11.17
N VAL A 52 8.75 -3.10 10.09
CA VAL A 52 8.34 -1.76 9.68
C VAL A 52 7.61 -1.89 8.37
N MET A 53 6.44 -1.25 8.27
CA MET A 53 5.67 -1.17 7.04
C MET A 53 5.49 0.30 6.67
N ILE A 54 5.85 0.66 5.45
CA ILE A 54 5.58 1.94 4.83
C ILE A 54 4.28 1.79 4.05
N LEU A 55 3.32 2.68 4.29
CA LEU A 55 2.00 2.66 3.67
C LEU A 55 1.76 3.98 2.95
N ILE A 56 1.53 3.88 1.65
CA ILE A 56 1.38 5.04 0.75
C ILE A 56 0.28 4.79 -0.29
N GLU A 57 -0.17 5.87 -0.92
CA GLU A 57 -0.91 5.80 -2.19
C GLU A 57 0.08 5.90 -3.35
N GLY A 58 -0.10 5.11 -4.41
CA GLY A 58 0.72 5.23 -5.61
C GLY A 58 0.41 6.52 -6.38
N VAL A 59 -0.87 6.74 -6.61
CA VAL A 59 -1.44 7.99 -7.13
C VAL A 59 -2.32 8.58 -6.04
N TYR A 60 -1.96 9.76 -5.52
CA TYR A 60 -2.74 10.39 -4.45
C TYR A 60 -4.05 10.94 -5.01
N GLY A 61 -5.19 10.37 -4.61
CA GLY A 61 -6.47 10.64 -5.28
C GLY A 61 -6.97 12.09 -5.19
N MET A 62 -6.56 12.82 -4.14
CA MET A 62 -7.03 14.19 -3.87
C MET A 62 -6.20 15.27 -4.58
N THR A 63 -4.90 15.05 -4.71
CA THR A 63 -3.92 15.99 -5.28
C THR A 63 -3.52 15.63 -6.70
N GLY A 64 -3.63 14.35 -7.07
CA GLY A 64 -3.28 13.83 -8.38
C GLY A 64 -1.77 13.70 -8.62
N ASP A 65 -0.95 13.94 -7.60
CA ASP A 65 0.50 13.70 -7.68
C ASP A 65 0.84 12.22 -7.45
N LEU A 66 2.09 11.88 -7.78
CA LEU A 66 2.60 10.52 -7.70
C LEU A 66 3.58 10.40 -6.52
N ALA A 67 3.50 9.30 -5.79
CA ALA A 67 4.54 8.95 -4.83
C ALA A 67 5.87 8.71 -5.55
N ASP A 68 6.98 9.13 -4.94
CA ASP A 68 8.33 8.76 -5.38
C ASP A 68 8.61 7.28 -5.05
N LEU A 69 7.96 6.36 -5.78
CA LEU A 69 8.11 4.92 -5.56
C LEU A 69 9.56 4.44 -5.69
N PRO A 70 10.39 4.90 -6.66
CA PRO A 70 11.79 4.52 -6.72
C PRO A 70 12.54 4.89 -5.42
N GLY A 71 12.43 6.14 -4.96
CA GLY A 71 13.08 6.58 -3.73
C GLY A 71 12.57 5.82 -2.49
N ILE A 72 11.27 5.56 -2.41
CA ILE A 72 10.67 4.79 -1.31
C ILE A 72 11.17 3.35 -1.31
N CYS A 73 11.30 2.72 -2.48
CA CYS A 73 11.85 1.36 -2.58
C CYS A 73 13.33 1.32 -2.14
N ASP A 74 14.12 2.33 -2.50
CA ASP A 74 15.52 2.43 -2.07
C ASP A 74 15.63 2.57 -0.55
N LEU A 75 14.80 3.41 0.08
CA LEU A 75 14.77 3.53 1.54
C LEU A 75 14.22 2.27 2.22
N LYS A 76 13.18 1.64 1.64
CA LYS A 76 12.62 0.37 2.12
C LYS A 76 13.72 -0.67 2.24
N GLU A 77 14.52 -0.85 1.20
CA GLU A 77 15.62 -1.82 1.18
C GLU A 77 16.73 -1.43 2.17
N LYS A 78 17.15 -0.16 2.16
CA LYS A 78 18.17 0.38 3.07
C LYS A 78 17.84 0.14 4.55
N TYR A 79 16.57 0.27 4.92
CA TYR A 79 16.12 0.14 6.30
C TYR A 79 15.44 -1.20 6.61
N ASN A 80 15.46 -2.17 5.69
CA ASN A 80 14.77 -3.46 5.84
C ASN A 80 13.32 -3.26 6.33
N ALA A 81 12.58 -2.44 5.59
CA ALA A 81 11.15 -2.22 5.76
C ALA A 81 10.36 -2.97 4.68
N ARG A 82 9.04 -3.03 4.84
CA ARG A 82 8.10 -3.50 3.84
C ARG A 82 7.29 -2.33 3.30
N LEU A 83 6.79 -2.47 2.08
CA LEU A 83 6.03 -1.48 1.36
C LEU A 83 4.65 -2.04 1.03
N PHE A 84 3.63 -1.36 1.54
CA PHE A 84 2.25 -1.49 1.13
C PHE A 84 1.88 -0.27 0.28
N ILE A 85 1.29 -0.50 -0.88
CA ILE A 85 0.78 0.57 -1.76
C ILE A 85 -0.71 0.39 -1.98
N ASP A 86 -1.47 1.47 -1.79
CA ASP A 86 -2.82 1.61 -2.35
C ASP A 86 -2.72 2.27 -3.72
N ASP A 87 -2.99 1.51 -4.76
CA ASP A 87 -2.93 1.99 -6.13
C ASP A 87 -4.32 2.04 -6.79
N ALA A 88 -5.36 2.28 -5.99
CA ALA A 88 -6.73 2.36 -6.48
C ALA A 88 -6.93 3.41 -7.58
N HIS A 89 -6.13 4.49 -7.58
CA HIS A 89 -6.19 5.54 -8.60
C HIS A 89 -5.22 5.33 -9.76
N GLY A 90 -4.20 4.46 -9.64
CA GLY A 90 -3.29 4.17 -10.73
C GLY A 90 -3.64 2.91 -11.52
N ILE A 91 -4.22 1.89 -10.90
CA ILE A 91 -4.57 0.65 -11.60
C ILE A 91 -5.57 0.91 -12.75
N GLY A 92 -5.28 0.35 -13.93
CA GLY A 92 -6.05 0.55 -15.16
C GLY A 92 -5.78 1.86 -15.89
N VAL A 93 -4.90 2.73 -15.35
CA VAL A 93 -4.59 4.05 -15.92
C VAL A 93 -3.09 4.26 -16.11
N MET A 94 -2.29 3.85 -15.13
CA MET A 94 -0.85 4.09 -15.09
C MET A 94 -0.04 2.88 -15.56
N GLY A 95 1.12 3.15 -16.15
CA GLY A 95 2.03 2.14 -16.69
C GLY A 95 1.68 1.72 -18.11
N GLU A 96 2.65 1.15 -18.84
CA GLU A 96 2.47 0.69 -20.21
C GLU A 96 1.38 -0.37 -20.33
N HIS A 97 1.22 -1.20 -19.30
CA HIS A 97 0.25 -2.29 -19.25
C HIS A 97 -1.00 -1.95 -18.43
N GLY A 98 -1.14 -0.71 -17.96
CA GLY A 98 -2.22 -0.31 -17.07
C GLY A 98 -2.17 -1.00 -15.70
N ARG A 99 -0.99 -1.49 -15.29
CA ARG A 99 -0.82 -2.25 -14.03
C ARG A 99 -0.67 -1.36 -12.80
N GLY A 100 -0.61 -0.04 -12.98
CA GLY A 100 -0.52 0.91 -11.88
C GLY A 100 0.78 1.71 -11.85
N SER A 101 0.94 2.47 -10.79
CA SER A 101 2.12 3.28 -10.48
C SER A 101 3.41 2.45 -10.40
N GLY A 102 3.35 1.20 -9.92
CA GLY A 102 4.51 0.30 -9.88
C GLY A 102 5.04 -0.05 -11.28
N ASP A 103 4.15 -0.28 -12.25
CA ASP A 103 4.48 -0.49 -13.66
C ASP A 103 4.99 0.79 -14.32
N PHE A 104 4.35 1.94 -14.02
CA PHE A 104 4.79 3.25 -14.51
C PHE A 104 6.25 3.58 -14.14
N PHE A 105 6.66 3.25 -12.91
CA PHE A 105 8.02 3.48 -12.43
C PHE A 105 8.96 2.28 -12.62
N ALA A 106 8.50 1.18 -13.22
CA ALA A 106 9.25 -0.07 -13.37
C ALA A 106 9.81 -0.64 -12.04
N VAL A 107 9.04 -0.51 -10.96
CA VAL A 107 9.39 -1.00 -9.61
C VAL A 107 8.35 -1.98 -9.04
N GLN A 108 7.48 -2.53 -9.89
CA GLN A 108 6.39 -3.43 -9.48
C GLN A 108 6.87 -4.58 -8.58
N ASP A 109 8.00 -5.20 -8.91
CA ASP A 109 8.58 -6.33 -8.17
C ASP A 109 9.20 -5.92 -6.82
N ARG A 110 9.35 -4.62 -6.54
CA ARG A 110 9.86 -4.09 -5.27
C ARG A 110 8.74 -3.79 -4.26
N ILE A 111 7.48 -3.97 -4.63
CA ILE A 111 6.30 -3.74 -3.79
C ILE A 111 5.95 -5.04 -3.06
N ASP A 112 5.87 -5.04 -1.73
CA ASP A 112 5.56 -6.27 -0.98
C ASP A 112 4.06 -6.58 -0.93
N ILE A 113 3.23 -5.56 -0.82
CA ILE A 113 1.77 -5.70 -0.88
C ILE A 113 1.21 -4.59 -1.76
N TYR A 114 0.64 -5.00 -2.88
CA TYR A 114 -0.05 -4.14 -3.82
C TYR A 114 -1.56 -4.24 -3.59
N PHE A 115 -2.22 -3.11 -3.35
CA PHE A 115 -3.67 -3.04 -3.22
C PHE A 115 -4.28 -2.28 -4.40
N GLY A 116 -5.38 -2.82 -4.94
CA GLY A 116 -6.14 -2.19 -6.00
C GLY A 116 -7.64 -2.34 -5.80
N THR A 117 -8.41 -1.52 -6.50
CA THR A 117 -9.87 -1.59 -6.50
C THR A 117 -10.41 -1.88 -7.89
N PHE A 118 -11.52 -2.62 -7.94
CA PHE A 118 -12.30 -2.80 -9.16
C PHE A 118 -13.36 -1.70 -9.35
N ALA A 119 -13.55 -0.82 -8.36
CA ALA A 119 -14.64 0.17 -8.36
C ALA A 119 -14.36 1.46 -9.14
N LYS A 120 -13.14 1.64 -9.67
CA LYS A 120 -12.73 2.85 -10.40
C LYS A 120 -12.56 2.55 -11.89
N ALA A 121 -11.33 2.40 -12.38
CA ALA A 121 -11.05 2.19 -13.80
C ALA A 121 -11.79 0.98 -14.39
N PHE A 122 -12.09 -0.04 -13.59
CA PHE A 122 -12.78 -1.26 -14.02
C PHE A 122 -14.32 -1.21 -13.93
N ALA A 123 -14.90 -0.11 -13.42
CA ALA A 123 -16.36 0.08 -13.33
C ALA A 123 -17.15 -1.11 -12.74
N SER A 124 -16.56 -1.82 -11.77
CA SER A 124 -17.12 -3.00 -11.11
C SER A 124 -17.18 -2.78 -9.59
N ILE A 125 -17.13 -3.83 -8.78
CA ILE A 125 -17.11 -3.74 -7.31
C ILE A 125 -16.04 -4.65 -6.71
N GLY A 126 -15.57 -4.26 -5.52
CA GLY A 126 -14.58 -4.99 -4.76
C GLY A 126 -13.16 -4.43 -4.87
N GLY A 127 -12.22 -5.16 -4.28
CA GLY A 127 -10.80 -4.85 -4.31
C GLY A 127 -9.99 -6.12 -4.11
N TYR A 128 -8.69 -5.99 -4.31
CA TYR A 128 -7.77 -7.12 -4.23
C TYR A 128 -6.43 -6.67 -3.63
N CYS A 129 -5.72 -7.63 -3.08
CA CYS A 129 -4.30 -7.51 -2.77
C CYS A 129 -3.52 -8.48 -3.66
N ALA A 130 -2.37 -8.06 -4.14
CA ALA A 130 -1.37 -8.89 -4.80
C ALA A 130 -0.07 -8.83 -3.99
N ALA A 131 0.47 -10.00 -3.66
CA ALA A 131 1.68 -10.20 -2.85
C ALA A 131 2.16 -11.65 -3.07
N ASP A 132 3.28 -12.02 -2.46
CA ASP A 132 3.73 -13.40 -2.41
C ASP A 132 2.67 -14.32 -1.77
N GLN A 133 2.58 -15.56 -2.26
CA GLN A 133 1.54 -16.51 -1.86
C GLN A 133 1.45 -16.70 -0.34
N GLU A 134 2.59 -16.75 0.36
CA GLU A 134 2.63 -16.87 1.82
C GLU A 134 1.94 -15.70 2.52
N ILE A 135 2.08 -14.48 1.98
CA ILE A 135 1.43 -13.27 2.49
C ILE A 135 -0.08 -13.33 2.20
N ILE A 136 -0.46 -13.72 0.98
CA ILE A 136 -1.87 -13.86 0.59
C ILE A 136 -2.58 -14.90 1.46
N ASP A 137 -1.97 -16.07 1.68
CA ASP A 137 -2.51 -17.12 2.53
C ASP A 137 -2.65 -16.63 3.97
N TRP A 138 -1.63 -15.96 4.50
CA TRP A 138 -1.68 -15.40 5.84
C TRP A 138 -2.84 -14.40 5.98
N ILE A 139 -3.01 -13.47 5.04
CA ILE A 139 -4.12 -12.51 5.03
C ILE A 139 -5.46 -13.24 4.93
N ALA A 140 -5.58 -14.23 4.04
CA ALA A 140 -6.82 -14.96 3.81
C ALA A 140 -7.31 -15.71 5.06
N TYR A 141 -6.39 -16.27 5.85
CA TYR A 141 -6.72 -17.03 7.05
C TYR A 141 -6.79 -16.19 8.34
N ASN A 142 -6.16 -15.00 8.39
CA ASN A 142 -6.11 -14.18 9.61
C ASN A 142 -6.95 -12.91 9.54
N SER A 143 -7.34 -12.45 8.35
CA SER A 143 -8.17 -11.25 8.21
C SER A 143 -9.63 -11.55 8.51
N ARG A 144 -10.16 -10.94 9.59
CA ARG A 144 -11.59 -11.04 9.94
C ARG A 144 -12.50 -10.58 8.80
N THR A 145 -12.10 -9.55 8.05
CA THR A 145 -12.89 -9.02 6.93
C THR A 145 -12.89 -9.94 5.72
N GLN A 146 -11.95 -10.87 5.62
CA GLN A 146 -11.93 -11.90 4.58
C GLN A 146 -12.65 -13.18 5.03
N VAL A 147 -12.33 -13.68 6.23
CA VAL A 147 -12.86 -14.95 6.76
C VAL A 147 -14.38 -14.91 6.96
N PHE A 148 -14.94 -13.77 7.39
CA PHE A 148 -16.37 -13.63 7.71
C PHE A 148 -17.17 -12.87 6.65
N ALA A 149 -16.61 -12.62 5.47
CA ALA A 149 -17.31 -11.98 4.36
C ALA A 149 -17.80 -13.01 3.33
N LYS A 150 -18.87 -12.66 2.60
CA LYS A 150 -19.28 -13.43 1.42
C LYS A 150 -18.42 -13.02 0.23
N SER A 151 -18.10 -13.98 -0.63
CA SER A 151 -17.38 -13.72 -1.87
C SER A 151 -18.16 -12.79 -2.80
N LEU A 152 -17.45 -12.14 -3.72
CA LEU A 152 -18.06 -11.39 -4.81
C LEU A 152 -18.96 -12.31 -5.65
N PRO A 153 -20.16 -11.85 -6.07
CA PRO A 153 -20.99 -12.58 -7.01
C PRO A 153 -20.24 -12.90 -8.31
N MET A 154 -20.46 -14.10 -8.85
CA MET A 154 -19.74 -14.62 -10.03
C MET A 154 -19.80 -13.72 -11.26
N VAL A 155 -20.88 -12.93 -11.44
CA VAL A 155 -21.01 -12.00 -12.56
C VAL A 155 -19.92 -10.92 -12.53
N TYR A 156 -19.56 -10.42 -11.36
CA TYR A 156 -18.50 -9.42 -11.22
C TYR A 156 -17.12 -10.04 -11.42
N VAL A 157 -16.91 -11.26 -10.93
CA VAL A 157 -15.63 -11.98 -11.10
C VAL A 157 -15.37 -12.25 -12.59
N LYS A 158 -16.37 -12.75 -13.32
CA LYS A 158 -16.23 -13.02 -14.76
C LYS A 158 -16.02 -11.78 -15.62
N ALA A 159 -16.54 -10.63 -15.19
CA ALA A 159 -16.35 -9.38 -15.93
C ALA A 159 -14.91 -8.82 -15.81
N LEU A 160 -14.13 -9.32 -14.85
CA LEU A 160 -12.75 -8.88 -14.57
C LEU A 160 -11.67 -9.85 -15.11
N MET A 161 -12.08 -10.99 -15.69
CA MET A 161 -11.22 -12.00 -16.33
C MET A 161 -11.18 -11.81 -17.84
#